data_AF-A0A349N3W4-F1
#
_entry.id   AF-A0A349N3W4-F1
#
_cell.length_a   1.000
_cell.length_b   1.000
_cell.length_c   1.000
_cell.angle_alpha   90.00
_cell.angle_beta   90.00
_cell.angle_gamma   90.00
#
_symmetry.space_group_name_H-M   'P 1'
#
loop_
_entity.id
_entity.type
_entity.pdbx_description
1 polymer ?
#
loop_
_entity_poly.entity_id
_entity_poly.type
_entity_poly.pdbx_seq_one_letter_code
_entity_poly.pdbx_strand_id
1 'polypeptide(L)'
;MREAAMHLFKKQPRSSMLLCKCYRAFLFLCALVSGMHTANAQEMNAIDETVAGSTAIEGYFNLYWNDASGTLYWEIDKLDTEFLYQVSMGSGLGSNPIGIDR
;
A
#
# COMPACT_ATOMS: atom_id res chain seq x y z
N MET A 1 -7.01 -64.86 37.49
CA MET A 1 -6.42 -64.59 36.16
C MET A 1 -7.45 -64.06 35.16
N ARG A 2 -8.07 -62.89 35.35
CA ARG A 2 -8.77 -62.14 34.28
C ARG A 2 -8.85 -60.65 34.66
N GLU A 3 -7.69 -60.04 34.83
CA GLU A 3 -7.54 -58.59 34.68
C GLU A 3 -7.22 -58.28 33.21
N ALA A 4 -7.60 -57.08 32.75
CA ALA A 4 -7.31 -56.49 31.44
C ALA A 4 -8.06 -57.04 30.22
N ALA A 5 -9.11 -56.31 29.80
CA ALA A 5 -9.18 -55.76 28.45
C ALA A 5 -10.46 -54.93 28.24
N MET A 6 -10.26 -53.64 27.93
CA MET A 6 -11.15 -52.78 27.13
C MET A 6 -12.52 -52.45 27.76
N HIS A 7 -12.69 -51.36 28.50
CA HIS A 7 -12.44 -49.99 28.01
C HIS A 7 -12.87 -49.80 26.54
N LEU A 8 -14.14 -50.04 26.23
CA LEU A 8 -14.76 -49.57 24.98
C LEU A 8 -16.00 -48.73 25.32
N PHE A 9 -15.76 -47.65 26.06
CA PHE A 9 -16.67 -46.52 26.16
C PHE A 9 -16.76 -45.90 24.76
N LYS A 10 -17.81 -46.25 24.00
CA LYS A 10 -18.13 -45.62 22.71
C LYS A 10 -18.30 -44.11 22.89
N LYS A 11 -17.23 -43.35 22.62
CA LYS A 11 -17.26 -41.89 22.50
C LYS A 11 -18.09 -41.52 21.26
N GLN A 12 -19.30 -41.01 21.47
CA GLN A 12 -20.19 -40.51 20.41
C GLN A 12 -19.50 -39.37 19.62
N PRO A 13 -19.53 -39.36 18.27
CA PRO A 13 -18.80 -38.40 17.44
C PRO A 13 -19.61 -37.10 17.27
N ARG A 14 -19.96 -36.41 18.36
CA ARG A 14 -20.64 -35.11 18.27
C ARG A 14 -19.75 -33.97 17.74
N SER A 15 -18.42 -34.15 17.79
CA SER A 15 -17.43 -33.14 17.36
C SER A 15 -17.27 -33.03 15.83
N SER A 16 -17.35 -34.15 15.11
CA SER A 16 -17.15 -34.19 13.64
C SER A 16 -18.22 -33.39 12.87
N MET A 17 -19.48 -33.48 13.33
CA MET A 17 -20.58 -32.76 12.70
C MET A 17 -20.54 -31.25 12.99
N LEU A 18 -19.89 -30.82 14.07
CA LEU A 18 -19.71 -29.41 14.43
C LEU A 18 -18.57 -28.78 13.62
N LEU A 19 -17.46 -29.51 13.47
CA LEU A 19 -16.31 -29.09 12.66
C LEU A 19 -16.69 -28.90 11.19
N CYS A 20 -17.46 -29.83 10.61
CA CYS A 20 -17.97 -29.70 9.24
C CYS A 20 -18.95 -28.54 9.06
N LYS A 21 -19.73 -28.20 10.09
CA LYS A 21 -20.65 -27.04 10.05
C LYS A 21 -19.89 -25.72 10.11
N CYS A 22 -18.88 -25.62 10.97
CA CYS A 22 -18.00 -24.45 11.03
C CYS A 22 -17.24 -24.26 9.71
N TYR A 23 -16.75 -25.34 9.10
CA TYR A 23 -16.05 -25.28 7.82
C TYR A 23 -16.95 -24.82 6.67
N ARG A 24 -18.18 -25.33 6.59
CA ARG A 24 -19.15 -24.89 5.57
C ARG A 24 -19.64 -23.46 5.79
N ALA A 25 -19.82 -23.04 7.05
CA ALA A 25 -20.14 -21.65 7.39
C ALA A 25 -18.98 -20.70 7.04
N PHE A 26 -17.74 -21.12 7.28
CA PHE A 26 -16.55 -20.37 6.90
C PHE A 26 -16.42 -20.23 5.38
N LEU A 27 -16.63 -21.32 4.62
CA LEU A 27 -16.65 -21.28 3.15
C LEU A 27 -17.76 -20.37 2.61
N PHE A 28 -18.94 -20.37 3.23
CA PHE A 28 -20.05 -19.49 2.85
C PHE A 28 -19.76 -18.02 3.15
N LEU A 29 -19.12 -17.73 4.30
CA LEU A 29 -18.70 -16.38 4.69
C LEU A 29 -17.63 -15.82 3.75
N CYS A 30 -16.64 -16.64 3.36
CA CYS A 30 -15.62 -16.22 2.39
C CYS A 30 -16.22 -15.90 1.02
N ALA A 31 -17.21 -16.68 0.55
CA ALA A 31 -17.85 -16.44 -0.74
C ALA A 31 -18.66 -15.13 -0.79
N LEU A 32 -19.21 -14.66 0.33
CA LEU A 32 -19.95 -13.39 0.41
C LEU A 32 -19.02 -12.15 0.36
N VAL A 33 -17.77 -12.29 0.81
CA VAL A 33 -16.79 -11.18 0.82
C VAL A 33 -16.15 -10.94 -0.54
N SER A 34 -16.13 -11.93 -1.43
CA SER A 34 -15.43 -11.84 -2.73
C SER A 34 -16.12 -10.96 -3.79
N GLY A 35 -17.33 -10.44 -3.53
CA GLY A 35 -18.12 -9.67 -4.51
C GLY A 35 -17.85 -8.17 -4.58
N MET A 36 -17.00 -7.62 -3.72
CA MET A 36 -16.81 -6.16 -3.60
C MET A 36 -15.43 -5.71 -4.09
N HIS A 37 -15.18 -5.79 -5.39
CA HIS A 37 -14.09 -5.03 -6.03
C HIS A 37 -14.57 -4.52 -7.40
N THR A 38 -15.23 -3.37 -7.41
CA THR A 38 -15.38 -2.56 -8.63
C THR A 38 -14.20 -1.60 -8.66
N ALA A 39 -13.10 -2.02 -9.31
CA ALA A 39 -12.02 -1.10 -9.65
C ALA A 39 -12.52 -0.20 -10.79
N ASN A 40 -12.94 1.01 -10.45
CA ASN A 40 -13.22 2.03 -11.46
C ASN A 40 -11.87 2.63 -11.89
N ALA A 41 -11.51 2.46 -13.16
CA ALA A 41 -10.35 3.14 -13.72
C ALA A 41 -10.71 4.62 -13.88
N GLN A 42 -10.25 5.44 -12.95
CA GLN A 42 -10.45 6.89 -13.03
C GLN A 42 -9.52 7.44 -14.12
N GLU A 43 -10.11 8.18 -15.07
CA GLU A 43 -9.36 8.86 -16.12
C GLU A 43 -8.38 9.84 -15.46
N MET A 44 -7.09 9.73 -15.80
CA MET A 44 -6.05 10.62 -15.29
C MET A 44 -6.17 11.95 -16.04
N ASN A 45 -6.32 13.04 -15.29
CA ASN A 45 -6.28 14.39 -15.86
C ASN A 45 -4.93 14.63 -16.53
N ALA A 46 -4.91 15.45 -17.57
CA ALA A 46 -3.67 15.89 -18.17
C ALA A 46 -2.82 16.67 -17.14
N ILE A 47 -1.49 16.62 -17.31
CA ILE A 47 -0.56 17.34 -16.43
C ILE A 47 -0.90 18.83 -16.46
N ASP A 48 -1.13 19.39 -17.64
CA ASP A 48 -1.49 20.80 -17.87
C ASP A 48 -2.73 21.25 -17.09
N GLU A 49 -3.73 20.38 -16.96
CA GLU A 49 -4.95 20.67 -16.19
C GLU A 49 -4.67 20.68 -14.69
N THR A 50 -3.82 19.76 -14.23
CA THR A 50 -3.48 19.62 -12.81
C THR A 50 -2.62 20.78 -12.33
N VAL A 51 -1.73 21.29 -13.19
CA VAL A 51 -0.81 22.38 -12.88
C VAL A 51 -1.32 23.73 -13.37
N ALA A 52 -2.57 23.82 -13.83
CA ALA A 52 -3.16 25.05 -14.31
C ALA A 52 -3.11 26.15 -13.21
N GLY A 53 -2.54 27.30 -13.55
CA GLY A 53 -2.40 28.43 -12.61
C GLY A 53 -1.27 28.29 -11.59
N SER A 54 -0.43 27.27 -11.71
CA SER A 54 0.81 27.15 -10.93
C SER A 54 1.95 27.96 -11.55
N THR A 55 2.96 28.28 -10.74
CA THR A 55 4.23 28.83 -11.18
C THR A 55 5.19 27.71 -11.54
N ALA A 56 5.62 27.65 -12.81
CA ALA A 56 6.60 26.68 -13.27
C ALA A 56 8.01 27.05 -12.78
N ILE A 57 8.74 26.04 -12.30
CA ILE A 57 10.13 26.12 -11.85
C ILE A 57 10.88 25.06 -12.64
N GLU A 58 11.61 25.51 -13.65
CA GLU A 58 12.40 24.62 -14.53
C GLU A 58 13.67 24.15 -13.84
N GLY A 59 14.02 22.88 -14.06
CA GLY A 59 15.18 22.26 -13.42
C GLY A 59 15.49 20.89 -14.03
N TYR A 60 16.17 20.03 -13.27
CA TYR A 60 16.37 18.63 -13.68
C TYR A 60 15.03 17.90 -13.82
N PHE A 61 14.11 18.18 -12.89
CA PHE A 61 12.68 17.92 -13.04
C PHE A 61 11.96 19.27 -13.07
N ASN A 62 10.87 19.38 -13.83
CA ASN A 62 10.00 20.55 -13.77
C ASN A 62 9.16 20.47 -12.50
N LEU A 63 9.12 21.57 -11.75
CA LEU A 63 8.27 21.70 -10.58
C LEU A 63 7.20 22.75 -10.82
N TYR A 64 6.06 22.58 -10.18
CA TYR A 64 4.92 23.50 -10.32
C TYR A 64 4.42 23.90 -8.93
N TRP A 65 4.55 25.18 -8.58
CA TRP A 65 4.08 25.72 -7.32
C TRP A 65 2.68 26.32 -7.47
N ASN A 66 1.68 25.73 -6.81
CA ASN A 66 0.34 26.29 -6.72
C ASN A 66 0.22 27.09 -5.42
N ASP A 67 0.19 28.43 -5.54
CA ASP A 67 0.10 29.35 -4.40
C ASP A 67 -1.26 29.28 -3.69
N ALA A 68 -2.34 29.03 -4.44
CA ALA A 68 -3.69 28.96 -3.90
C ALA A 68 -3.90 27.71 -3.01
N SER A 69 -3.29 26.58 -3.37
CA SER A 69 -3.38 25.34 -2.58
C SER A 69 -2.16 25.08 -1.69
N GLY A 70 -1.08 25.86 -1.83
CA GLY A 70 0.20 25.62 -1.15
C GLY A 70 0.84 24.28 -1.53
N THR A 71 0.61 23.81 -2.75
CA THR A 71 1.05 22.49 -3.22
C THR A 71 2.18 22.60 -4.23
N LEU A 72 3.21 21.76 -4.07
CA LEU A 72 4.29 21.60 -5.04
C LEU A 72 4.07 20.29 -5.82
N TYR A 73 3.98 20.39 -7.15
CA TYR A 73 3.95 19.22 -8.03
C TYR A 73 5.31 19.00 -8.69
N TRP A 74 5.61 17.74 -8.97
CA TRP A 74 6.82 17.28 -9.67
C TRP A 74 6.41 16.58 -10.96
N GLU A 75 6.97 16.99 -12.08
CA GLU A 75 6.80 16.32 -13.36
C GLU A 75 7.82 15.19 -13.52
N ILE A 76 7.32 13.96 -13.70
CA ILE A 76 8.15 12.79 -13.98
C ILE A 76 7.76 12.23 -15.35
N ASP A 77 8.62 12.46 -16.34
CA ASP A 77 8.42 12.04 -17.73
C ASP A 77 8.88 10.60 -18.00
N LYS A 78 9.74 10.05 -17.13
CA LYS A 78 10.34 8.70 -17.25
C LYS A 78 10.21 7.92 -15.95
N LEU A 79 9.25 7.01 -15.88
CA LEU A 79 9.02 6.17 -14.69
C LEU A 79 10.05 5.04 -14.54
N ASP A 80 10.62 4.55 -15.64
CA ASP A 80 11.57 3.42 -15.63
C ASP A 80 13.04 3.87 -15.57
N THR A 81 13.30 5.10 -15.13
CA THR A 81 14.64 5.66 -15.01
C THR A 81 14.97 5.92 -13.55
N GLU A 82 16.04 5.29 -13.06
CA GLU A 82 16.54 5.52 -11.72
C GLU A 82 17.15 6.92 -11.59
N PHE A 83 16.83 7.60 -10.50
CA PHE A 83 17.47 8.86 -10.13
C PHE A 83 17.66 8.94 -8.62
N LEU A 84 18.67 9.71 -8.20
CA LEU A 84 18.92 9.94 -6.79
C LEU A 84 17.98 11.05 -6.28
N TYR A 85 17.10 10.71 -5.34
CA TYR A 85 16.28 11.71 -4.63
C TYR A 85 16.88 12.01 -3.25
N GLN A 86 17.52 13.17 -3.13
CA GLN A 86 18.06 13.67 -1.85
C GLN A 86 17.16 14.78 -1.32
N VAL A 87 16.42 14.51 -0.23
CA VAL A 87 15.44 15.44 0.35
C VAL A 87 16.09 16.66 1.01
N SER A 88 17.26 16.46 1.63
CA SER A 88 18.02 17.54 2.26
C SER A 88 19.47 17.14 2.42
N MET A 89 20.36 18.13 2.43
CA MET A 89 21.70 17.94 2.96
C MET A 89 21.67 18.31 4.44
N GLY A 90 22.13 17.43 5.32
CA GLY A 90 22.23 17.76 6.74
C GLY A 90 23.18 18.94 6.93
N SER A 91 22.70 20.02 7.57
CA SER A 91 23.44 21.26 7.91
C SER A 91 24.61 21.05 8.90
N GLY A 92 25.14 19.83 9.03
CA GLY A 92 26.12 19.43 10.05
C GLY A 92 27.52 19.10 9.52
N LEU A 93 27.81 19.32 8.24
CA LEU A 93 29.10 18.94 7.66
C LEU A 93 30.23 19.98 7.82
N GLY A 94 29.95 21.12 8.45
CA GLY A 94 30.94 22.18 8.63
C GLY A 94 31.39 22.80 7.30
N SER A 95 32.02 23.98 7.37
CA SER A 95 32.42 24.76 6.20
C SER A 95 33.22 23.93 5.19
N ASN A 96 32.57 23.58 4.08
CA ASN A 96 33.18 22.82 3.01
C ASN A 96 33.70 23.79 1.92
N PRO A 97 34.94 23.67 1.41
CA PRO A 97 35.50 24.57 0.38
C PRO A 97 34.70 24.63 -0.93
N ILE A 98 33.84 23.63 -1.20
CA ILE A 98 32.92 23.60 -2.35
C ILE A 98 31.62 24.39 -2.14
N GLY A 99 31.44 25.06 -0.99
CA GLY A 99 30.43 26.11 -0.82
C GLY A 99 28.97 25.64 -0.76
N ILE A 100 28.75 24.37 -0.43
CA ILE A 100 27.42 23.73 -0.37
C ILE A 100 26.58 24.14 0.87
N ASP A 101 27.20 24.77 1.87
CA ASP A 101 26.63 25.09 3.19
C ASP A 101 26.38 26.61 3.39
N ARG A 102 25.94 27.33 2.35
CA ARG A 102 25.60 28.76 2.47
C ARG A 102 24.34 29.12 1.71
#